data_AF-A0A2H3IDT8-F1
#
_entry.id   AF-A0A2H3IDT8-F1
#
_cell.length_a   1.000
_cell.length_b   1.000
_cell.length_c   1.000
_cell.angle_alpha   90.00
_cell.angle_beta   90.00
_cell.angle_gamma   90.00
#
_symmetry.space_group_name_H-M   'P 1'
#
loop_
_entity.id
_entity.type
_entity.pdbx_description
1 polymer ?
#
loop_
_entity_poly.entity_id
_entity_poly.type
_entity_poly.pdbx_seq_one_letter_code
_entity_poly.pdbx_strand_id
1 'polypeptide(L)'
;MALSHMHIRTYENTSPPQSEKQKSIQYGKLAVIPVLQSEDSVFGAEVSGVDWDNPVPAETVAQLIALQDKYGVLIFRETGLDNDRHIAFSRQLGGKLEVNPFYYGRENDRLGEPLLFDVGK
;
A
#
# COMPACT_ATOMS: atom_id res chain seq x y z
N MET A 1 11.28 36.89 18.67
CA MET A 1 11.35 35.44 18.97
C MET A 1 11.54 34.72 17.64
N ALA A 2 12.71 34.14 17.42
CA ALA A 2 13.07 33.54 16.12
C ALA A 2 12.59 32.09 16.04
N LEU A 3 11.87 31.78 14.96
CA LEU A 3 11.31 30.46 14.65
C LEU A 3 12.44 29.45 14.45
N SER A 4 12.42 28.39 15.26
CA SER A 4 13.31 27.24 15.15
C SER A 4 13.18 26.61 13.77
N HIS A 5 14.28 26.59 13.03
CA HIS A 5 14.36 25.98 11.70
C HIS A 5 14.15 24.46 11.82
N MET A 6 13.14 23.96 11.13
CA MET A 6 12.90 22.53 10.99
C MET A 6 14.00 21.93 10.10
N HIS A 7 14.97 21.24 10.70
CA HIS A 7 16.07 20.62 9.97
C HIS A 7 15.61 19.27 9.41
N ILE A 8 15.06 19.28 8.19
CA ILE A 8 14.74 18.06 7.45
C ILE A 8 16.06 17.34 7.14
N ARG A 9 16.25 16.14 7.71
CA ARG A 9 17.40 15.30 7.38
C ARG A 9 17.19 14.70 6.01
N THR A 10 17.93 15.17 5.02
CA THR A 10 18.02 14.52 3.71
C THR A 10 19.17 13.53 3.73
N TYR A 11 18.88 12.26 3.45
CA TYR A 11 19.89 11.21 3.31
C TYR A 11 20.11 10.96 1.82
N GLU A 12 21.36 10.81 1.39
CA GLU A 12 21.67 10.50 -0.02
C GLU A 12 21.06 9.18 -0.51
N ASN A 13 20.68 8.27 0.41
CA ASN A 13 20.20 6.92 0.10
C ASN A 13 18.68 6.71 0.25
N THR A 14 17.87 7.73 0.53
CA THR A 14 16.42 7.50 0.74
C THR A 14 15.62 7.26 -0.55
N SER A 15 16.18 7.61 -1.71
CA SER A 15 15.63 7.26 -3.01
C SER A 15 16.78 7.11 -4.01
N PRO A 16 16.89 6.02 -4.78
CA PRO A 16 17.79 6.01 -5.92
C PRO A 16 17.45 7.22 -6.82
N PRO A 17 18.46 7.86 -7.44
CA PRO A 17 18.20 8.95 -8.37
C PRO A 17 17.19 8.49 -9.43
N GLN A 18 16.19 9.31 -9.74
CA GLN A 18 15.16 9.07 -10.76
C GLN A 18 15.73 8.97 -12.20
N SER A 19 17.04 8.73 -12.35
CA SER A 19 17.76 8.86 -13.62
C SER A 19 17.45 7.75 -14.62
N GLU A 20 16.83 6.65 -14.19
CA GLU A 20 16.29 5.65 -15.10
C GLU A 20 14.80 5.48 -14.83
N LYS A 21 13.96 5.90 -15.78
CA LYS A 21 12.54 5.56 -15.76
C LYS A 21 12.41 4.03 -15.65
N GLN A 22 12.08 3.52 -14.48
CA GLN A 22 11.85 2.09 -14.26
C GLN A 22 10.77 1.63 -15.25
N LYS A 23 11.13 0.65 -16.07
CA LYS A 23 10.25 0.14 -17.13
C LYS A 23 9.07 -0.59 -16.49
N SER A 24 7.86 -0.31 -16.98
CA SER A 24 6.67 -1.04 -16.57
C SER A 24 6.72 -2.47 -17.12
N ILE A 25 6.38 -3.43 -16.27
CA ILE A 25 6.26 -4.84 -16.59
C ILE A 25 4.77 -5.17 -16.57
N GLN A 26 4.28 -5.78 -17.65
CA GLN A 26 2.87 -6.17 -17.74
C GLN A 26 2.66 -7.58 -17.16
N TYR A 27 1.66 -7.71 -16.29
CA TYR A 27 1.15 -8.99 -15.82
C TYR A 27 -0.35 -9.00 -16.11
N GLY A 28 -0.78 -9.65 -17.18
CA GLY A 28 -2.19 -9.61 -17.59
C GLY A 28 -2.68 -8.17 -17.82
N LYS A 29 -3.62 -7.71 -17.00
CA LYS A 29 -4.16 -6.33 -17.02
C LYS A 29 -3.42 -5.36 -16.11
N LEU A 30 -2.49 -5.85 -15.29
CA LEU A 30 -1.77 -5.06 -14.30
C LEU A 30 -0.44 -4.58 -14.85
N ALA A 31 -0.13 -3.29 -14.65
CA ALA A 31 1.17 -2.72 -14.93
C ALA A 31 1.95 -2.55 -13.62
N VAL A 32 3.17 -3.07 -13.58
CA VAL A 32 4.01 -3.17 -12.38
C VAL A 32 5.32 -2.43 -12.61
N ILE A 33 5.65 -1.49 -11.74
CA ILE A 33 6.90 -0.71 -11.78
C ILE A 33 7.68 -1.04 -10.51
N PRO A 34 8.80 -1.80 -10.60
CA PRO A 34 9.66 -2.07 -9.44
C PRO A 34 10.17 -0.76 -8.82
N VAL A 35 10.29 -0.69 -7.49
CA VAL A 35 10.74 0.53 -6.77
C VAL A 35 12.22 0.45 -6.43
N LEU A 36 12.67 -0.67 -5.86
CA LEU A 36 14.08 -0.93 -5.57
C LEU A 36 14.55 -2.09 -6.43
N GLN A 37 15.63 -1.88 -7.18
CA GLN A 37 16.21 -2.90 -8.04
C GLN A 37 17.73 -2.89 -7.90
N SER A 38 18.32 -4.07 -7.76
CA SER A 38 19.75 -4.33 -7.89
C SER A 38 20.00 -5.26 -9.09
N GLU A 39 21.26 -5.67 -9.31
CA GLU A 39 21.62 -6.57 -10.42
C GLU A 39 20.82 -7.89 -10.40
N ASP A 40 20.59 -8.45 -9.21
CA ASP A 40 19.98 -9.78 -9.04
C ASP A 40 18.65 -9.79 -8.25
N SER A 41 18.15 -8.63 -7.81
CA SER A 41 16.98 -8.58 -6.93
C SER A 41 16.07 -7.36 -7.13
N VAL A 42 14.82 -7.51 -6.71
CA VAL A 42 13.79 -6.46 -6.72
C VAL A 42 13.04 -6.45 -5.39
N PHE A 43 12.71 -5.26 -4.90
CA PHE A 43 11.90 -5.07 -3.71
C PHE A 43 11.00 -3.84 -3.86
N GLY A 44 9.73 -3.99 -3.49
CA GLY A 44 8.71 -2.99 -3.72
C GLY A 44 8.29 -2.90 -5.18
N ALA A 45 6.99 -2.74 -5.43
CA ALA A 45 6.49 -2.38 -6.75
C ALA A 45 5.25 -1.49 -6.67
N GLU A 46 5.19 -0.46 -7.51
CA GLU A 46 3.97 0.27 -7.78
C GLU A 46 3.14 -0.51 -8.80
N VAL A 47 1.85 -0.73 -8.50
CA VAL A 47 0.92 -1.51 -9.31
C VAL A 47 -0.25 -0.64 -9.72
N SER A 48 -0.58 -0.67 -11.01
CA SER A 48 -1.73 0.03 -11.60
C SER A 48 -2.57 -0.92 -12.46
N GLY A 49 -3.81 -0.52 -12.76
CA GLY A 49 -4.76 -1.33 -13.53
C GLY A 49 -5.74 -2.16 -12.68
N VAL A 50 -5.72 -2.01 -11.35
CA VAL A 50 -6.76 -2.56 -10.46
C VAL A 50 -7.96 -1.62 -10.45
N ASP A 51 -9.16 -2.16 -10.66
CA ASP A 51 -10.42 -1.45 -10.46
C ASP A 51 -10.80 -1.51 -8.97
N TRP A 52 -10.84 -0.35 -8.31
CA TRP A 52 -11.14 -0.19 -6.89
C TRP A 52 -12.59 0.26 -6.63
N ASP A 53 -13.35 0.57 -7.68
CA ASP A 53 -14.75 0.96 -7.56
C ASP A 53 -15.66 -0.26 -7.42
N ASN A 54 -15.16 -1.44 -7.78
CA ASN A 54 -15.84 -2.72 -7.67
C ASN A 54 -15.07 -3.71 -6.78
N PRO A 55 -15.73 -4.74 -6.24
CA PRO A 55 -15.03 -5.84 -5.57
C PRO A 55 -13.96 -6.45 -6.48
N VAL A 56 -12.73 -6.54 -6.00
CA VAL A 56 -11.60 -7.04 -6.80
C VAL A 56 -11.85 -8.51 -7.15
N PRO A 57 -11.78 -8.91 -8.44
CA PRO A 57 -11.98 -10.30 -8.85
C PRO A 57 -10.96 -11.23 -8.20
N ALA A 58 -11.38 -12.46 -7.88
CA ALA A 58 -10.51 -13.45 -7.22
C ALA A 58 -9.23 -13.76 -8.02
N GLU A 59 -9.30 -13.74 -9.37
CA GLU A 59 -8.13 -13.88 -10.25
C GLU A 59 -7.11 -12.75 -10.04
N THR A 60 -7.59 -11.51 -9.94
CA THR A 60 -6.75 -10.34 -9.69
C THR A 60 -6.16 -10.40 -8.29
N VAL A 61 -6.95 -10.81 -7.28
CA VAL A 61 -6.45 -11.00 -5.90
C VAL A 61 -5.31 -12.03 -5.86
N ALA A 62 -5.50 -13.20 -6.50
CA ALA A 62 -4.46 -14.22 -6.59
C ALA A 62 -3.19 -13.70 -7.28
N GLN A 63 -3.37 -12.89 -8.32
CA GLN A 63 -2.26 -12.25 -9.02
C GLN A 63 -1.53 -11.21 -8.15
N LEU A 64 -2.26 -10.43 -7.35
CA LEU A 64 -1.67 -9.48 -6.40
C LEU A 64 -0.89 -10.21 -5.31
N ILE A 65 -1.37 -11.35 -4.80
CA ILE A 65 -0.64 -12.19 -3.84
C ILE A 65 0.68 -12.68 -4.46
N ALA A 66 0.65 -13.21 -5.69
CA ALA A 66 1.87 -13.64 -6.37
C ALA A 66 2.87 -12.49 -6.63
N LEU A 67 2.37 -11.28 -6.89
CA LEU A 67 3.21 -10.09 -6.98
C LEU A 67 3.78 -9.71 -5.61
N GLN A 68 3.01 -9.82 -4.54
CA GLN A 68 3.48 -9.57 -3.18
C GLN A 68 4.55 -10.58 -2.75
N ASP A 69 4.40 -11.86 -3.10
CA ASP A 69 5.43 -12.89 -2.85
C ASP A 69 6.74 -12.56 -3.57
N LYS A 70 6.67 -11.94 -4.76
CA LYS A 70 7.84 -11.58 -5.56
C LYS A 70 8.49 -10.26 -5.12
N TYR A 71 7.70 -9.23 -4.85
CA TYR A 71 8.18 -7.87 -4.62
C TYR A 71 8.17 -7.48 -3.13
N GLY A 72 7.54 -8.28 -2.26
CA GLY A 72 7.39 -8.04 -0.82
C GLY A 72 6.36 -6.96 -0.49
N VAL A 73 6.49 -5.77 -1.07
CA VAL A 73 5.60 -4.62 -0.83
C VAL A 73 4.98 -4.17 -2.14
N LEU A 74 3.66 -3.97 -2.15
CA LEU A 74 2.94 -3.40 -3.27
C LEU A 74 2.41 -2.01 -2.90
N ILE A 75 2.52 -1.08 -3.83
CA ILE A 75 2.06 0.30 -3.69
C ILE A 75 0.97 0.54 -4.73
N PHE A 76 -0.19 1.01 -4.27
CA PHE A 76 -1.30 1.40 -5.12
C PHE A 76 -1.54 2.90 -4.94
N ARG A 77 -1.62 3.64 -6.04
CA ARG A 77 -1.90 5.08 -6.03
C ARG A 77 -3.38 5.31 -6.29
N GLU A 78 -3.92 6.38 -5.73
CA GLU A 78 -5.24 6.92 -6.09
C GLU A 78 -6.37 5.88 -6.04
N THR A 79 -6.37 4.99 -5.04
CA THR A 79 -7.32 3.87 -4.97
C THR A 79 -8.76 4.30 -4.70
N GLY A 80 -8.98 5.48 -4.11
CA GLY A 80 -10.33 5.97 -3.79
C GLY A 80 -11.11 5.09 -2.80
N LEU A 81 -10.44 4.19 -2.07
CA LEU A 81 -11.07 3.29 -1.12
C LEU A 81 -11.62 4.05 0.09
N ASP A 82 -12.89 3.80 0.39
CA ASP A 82 -13.48 4.12 1.69
C ASP A 82 -13.24 2.98 2.69
N ASN A 83 -13.67 3.17 3.93
CA ASN A 83 -13.50 2.20 5.01
C ASN A 83 -14.09 0.82 4.64
N ASP A 84 -15.30 0.79 4.08
CA ASP A 84 -16.00 -0.45 3.74
C ASP A 84 -15.29 -1.23 2.64
N ARG A 85 -14.91 -0.55 1.55
CA ARG A 85 -14.19 -1.19 0.44
C ARG A 85 -12.78 -1.60 0.85
N HIS A 86 -12.12 -0.85 1.72
CA HIS A 86 -10.82 -1.24 2.28
C HIS A 86 -10.92 -2.52 3.13
N ILE A 87 -11.93 -2.62 3.99
CA ILE A 87 -12.20 -3.84 4.79
C ILE A 87 -12.54 -5.01 3.85
N ALA A 88 -13.39 -4.77 2.84
CA ALA A 88 -13.81 -5.80 1.90
C ALA A 88 -12.63 -6.39 1.13
N PHE A 89 -11.75 -5.54 0.58
CA PHE A 89 -10.52 -5.98 -0.09
C PHE A 89 -9.58 -6.74 0.87
N SER A 90 -9.38 -6.23 2.09
CA SER A 90 -8.50 -6.86 3.08
C SER A 90 -8.94 -8.29 3.42
N ARG A 91 -10.25 -8.55 3.48
CA ARG A 91 -10.79 -9.92 3.70
C ARG A 91 -10.44 -10.87 2.56
N GLN A 92 -10.31 -10.37 1.32
CA GLN A 92 -9.94 -11.19 0.18
C GLN A 92 -8.48 -11.68 0.25
N LEU A 93 -7.61 -11.01 1.03
CA LEU A 93 -6.19 -11.36 1.17
C LEU A 93 -5.90 -12.45 2.20
N GLY A 94 -6.77 -12.66 3.20
CA GLY A 94 -6.42 -13.53 4.33
C GLY A 94 -7.58 -14.00 5.20
N GLY A 95 -8.82 -13.85 4.75
CA GLY A 95 -10.00 -14.31 5.50
C GLY A 95 -10.31 -13.44 6.71
N LYS A 96 -10.08 -13.95 7.93
CA LYS A 96 -10.51 -13.26 9.17
C LYS A 96 -9.56 -12.11 9.50
N LEU A 97 -10.10 -10.90 9.48
CA LEU A 97 -9.38 -9.70 9.93
C LEU A 97 -9.27 -9.66 11.45
N GLU A 98 -8.17 -9.10 11.93
CA GLU A 98 -7.97 -8.80 13.35
C GLU A 98 -8.89 -7.65 13.78
N VAL A 99 -9.39 -7.75 15.01
CA VAL A 99 -10.17 -6.69 15.64
C VAL A 99 -9.20 -5.80 16.40
N ASN A 100 -9.28 -4.49 16.18
CA ASN A 100 -8.48 -3.52 16.88
C ASN A 100 -8.74 -3.61 18.40
N PRO A 101 -7.74 -3.99 19.22
CA PRO A 101 -7.94 -4.20 20.66
C PRO A 101 -8.26 -2.89 21.41
N PHE A 102 -7.99 -1.73 20.79
CA PHE A 102 -8.24 -0.41 21.36
C PHE A 102 -9.62 0.16 20.99
N TYR A 103 -10.46 -0.59 20.27
CA TYR A 103 -11.80 -0.16 19.84
C TYR A 103 -12.79 0.04 21.02
N TYR A 104 -12.51 -0.51 22.20
CA TYR A 104 -13.41 -0.41 23.36
C TYR A 104 -13.46 0.99 23.99
N GLY A 105 -14.29 1.88 23.43
CA GLY A 105 -14.79 3.05 24.13
C GLY A 105 -13.80 4.22 24.27
N ARG A 106 -12.83 4.37 23.37
CA ARG A 106 -12.11 5.65 23.27
C ARG A 106 -13.08 6.73 22.81
N GLU A 107 -13.16 7.83 23.56
CA GLU A 107 -13.95 9.03 23.21
C GLU A 107 -13.58 9.68 21.85
N ASN A 108 -12.53 9.18 21.17
CA ASN A 108 -12.00 9.75 19.92
C ASN A 108 -11.70 8.69 18.84
N ASP A 109 -12.49 7.61 18.75
CA ASP A 109 -12.40 6.74 17.57
C ASP A 109 -12.88 7.51 16.33
N ARG A 110 -11.92 7.86 15.46
CA ARG A 110 -12.18 8.63 14.23
C ARG A 110 -12.74 7.78 13.11
N LEU A 111 -12.51 6.48 13.15
CA LEU A 111 -12.84 5.58 12.04
C LEU A 111 -14.20 4.90 12.28
N GLY A 112 -14.58 4.69 13.54
CA GLY A 112 -15.83 4.04 13.92
C GLY A 112 -15.88 2.55 13.56
N GLU A 113 -14.80 2.01 13.01
CA GLU A 113 -14.72 0.66 12.45
C GLU A 113 -13.74 -0.22 13.25
N PRO A 114 -14.22 -1.32 13.87
CA PRO A 114 -13.39 -2.18 14.73
C PRO A 114 -12.32 -2.97 13.97
N LEU A 115 -12.44 -3.04 12.64
CA LEU A 115 -11.51 -3.76 11.76
C LEU A 115 -10.43 -2.84 11.18
N LEU A 116 -10.45 -1.55 11.53
CA LEU A 116 -9.44 -0.58 11.10
C LEU A 116 -8.56 -0.14 12.27
N PHE A 117 -7.28 0.08 11.94
CA PHE A 117 -6.28 0.56 12.87
C PHE A 117 -5.93 2.01 12.53
N ASP A 118 -6.29 2.93 13.42
CA ASP A 118 -5.86 4.32 13.30
C ASP A 118 -4.43 4.47 13.80
N VAL A 119 -3.52 4.82 12.89
CA VAL A 119 -2.09 5.08 13.16
C VAL A 119 -1.75 6.57 13.05
N GLY A 120 -2.75 7.42 12.79
CA GLY A 120 -2.60 8.87 12.81
C GLY A 120 -2.52 9.40 14.24
N LYS A 121 -1.57 10.31 14.49
CA LYS A 121 -1.57 11.14 15.71
C LYS A 121 -2.46 12.35 15.56
#